data_AF-A0A3N5S7T6-F1
#
_entry.id   AF-A0A3N5S7T6-F1
#
_cell.length_a   1.000
_cell.length_b   1.000
_cell.length_c   1.000
_cell.angle_alpha   90.00
_cell.angle_beta   90.00
_cell.angle_gamma   90.00
#
_symmetry.space_group_name_H-M   'P 1'
#
loop_
_entity.id
_entity.type
_entity.pdbx_description
1 polymer ?
#
loop_
_entity_poly.entity_id
_entity_poly.type
_entity_poly.pdbx_seq_one_letter_code
_entity_poly.pdbx_strand_id
1 'polypeptide(L)'
;MGLAILIDIRITIQGEPDTAPITRIFQFHNNTDYVILENSIKTIKNKISKKMRININETLNIYLNYIINQLQLHKKSNEIISNLSKLLSPDQVMIGVPESLRKINFKIIAEKKQKLNITITEPISTTSYILSP
;
A
#
# COMPACT_ATOMS: atom_id res chain seq x y z
N MET A 1 -15.19 -20.66 1.19
CA MET A 1 -13.84 -20.15 1.52
C MET A 1 -12.95 -20.46 0.33
N GLY A 2 -12.52 -19.44 -0.41
CA GLY A 2 -11.55 -19.64 -1.50
C GLY A 2 -10.17 -19.96 -0.95
N LEU A 3 -9.37 -20.74 -1.69
CA LEU A 3 -7.99 -21.06 -1.33
C LEU A 3 -7.18 -19.78 -1.11
N ALA A 4 -6.68 -19.59 0.11
CA ALA A 4 -5.78 -18.50 0.42
C ALA A 4 -4.44 -18.75 -0.28
N ILE A 5 -4.08 -17.90 -1.23
CA ILE A 5 -2.83 -17.99 -1.97
C ILE A 5 -1.64 -17.73 -1.05
N LEU A 6 -0.51 -18.42 -1.22
CA LEU A 6 0.73 -18.06 -0.53
C LEU A 6 1.39 -16.86 -1.21
N ILE A 7 1.67 -15.79 -0.45
CA ILE A 7 2.31 -14.57 -0.99
C ILE A 7 3.41 -14.06 -0.06
N ASP A 8 4.59 -13.82 -0.64
CA ASP A 8 5.63 -12.99 -0.02
C ASP A 8 5.69 -11.63 -0.73
N ILE A 9 5.67 -10.55 0.04
CA ILE A 9 5.73 -9.17 -0.48
C ILE A 9 6.86 -8.42 0.21
N ARG A 10 7.87 -8.02 -0.56
CA ARG A 10 8.88 -7.06 -0.14
C ARG A 10 8.51 -5.69 -0.67
N ILE A 11 8.26 -4.76 0.23
CA ILE A 11 7.97 -3.36 -0.08
C ILE A 11 9.23 -2.54 0.19
N THR A 12 9.70 -1.79 -0.80
CA THR A 12 10.74 -0.78 -0.64
C THR A 12 10.13 0.59 -0.90
N ILE A 13 10.29 1.48 0.06
CA ILE A 13 9.71 2.83 0.08
C ILE A 13 10.87 3.82 -0.03
N GLN A 14 10.73 4.79 -0.90
CA GLN A 14 11.62 5.92 -1.03
C GLN A 14 10.78 7.21 -0.88
N GLY A 15 11.16 8.05 0.08
CA GLY A 15 10.59 9.39 0.24
C GLY A 15 11.36 10.41 -0.59
N GLU A 16 11.54 11.61 -0.05
CA GLU A 16 12.39 12.64 -0.65
C GLU A 16 13.84 12.16 -0.88
N PRO A 17 14.57 12.75 -1.85
CA PRO A 17 15.90 12.29 -2.27
C PRO A 17 16.95 12.22 -1.17
N ASP A 18 16.80 13.01 -0.11
CA ASP A 18 17.68 13.09 1.05
C ASP A 18 17.36 12.04 2.14
N THR A 19 16.31 11.23 1.94
CA THR A 19 15.91 10.18 2.88
C THR A 19 16.40 8.80 2.43
N ALA A 20 16.83 7.98 3.39
CA ALA A 20 17.21 6.59 3.11
C ALA A 20 15.95 5.73 2.85
N PRO A 21 15.97 4.83 1.85
CA PRO A 21 14.84 3.95 1.58
C PRO A 21 14.59 2.96 2.71
N ILE A 22 13.31 2.71 3.01
CA ILE A 22 12.86 1.77 4.03
C ILE A 22 12.33 0.51 3.35
N THR A 23 12.69 -0.66 3.90
CA THR A 23 12.15 -1.94 3.44
C THR A 23 11.25 -2.57 4.51
N ARG A 24 10.12 -3.13 4.07
CA ARG A 24 9.20 -3.97 4.85
C ARG A 24 8.95 -5.28 4.11
N ILE A 25 8.78 -6.36 4.86
CA ILE A 25 8.49 -7.69 4.32
C ILE A 25 7.21 -8.18 4.97
N PHE A 26 6.28 -8.66 4.15
CA PHE A 26 5.02 -9.26 4.56
C PHE A 26 4.93 -10.66 3.98
N GLN A 27 4.45 -11.59 4.80
CA GLN A 27 4.30 -12.99 4.44
C GLN A 27 2.87 -13.41 4.76
N PHE A 28 2.18 -13.94 3.76
CA PHE A 28 0.82 -14.43 3.86
C PHE A 28 0.86 -15.91 3.55
N HIS A 29 1.10 -16.73 4.56
CA HIS A 29 1.32 -18.17 4.42
C HIS A 29 0.19 -19.00 5.00
N ASN A 30 -0.73 -18.37 5.72
CA ASN A 30 -1.90 -19.02 6.28
C ASN A 30 -3.08 -18.03 6.37
N ASN A 31 -4.27 -18.56 6.67
CA ASN A 31 -5.49 -17.76 6.77
C ASN A 31 -5.43 -16.71 7.91
N THR A 32 -4.69 -16.96 8.98
CA THR A 32 -4.55 -16.02 10.10
C THR A 32 -3.88 -14.73 9.65
N ASP A 33 -2.87 -14.79 8.80
CA ASP A 33 -2.18 -13.61 8.26
C ASP A 33 -3.17 -12.69 7.51
N TYR A 34 -4.05 -13.31 6.71
CA TYR A 34 -5.12 -12.61 5.98
C TYR A 34 -6.14 -11.97 6.93
N VAL A 35 -6.57 -12.70 7.96
CA VAL A 35 -7.51 -12.19 8.97
C VAL A 35 -6.91 -11.01 9.74
N ILE A 36 -5.62 -11.04 10.07
CA ILE A 36 -4.93 -9.92 10.73
C ILE A 36 -4.95 -8.68 9.84
N LEU A 37 -4.63 -8.83 8.55
CA LEU A 37 -4.71 -7.72 7.60
C LEU A 37 -6.14 -7.21 7.48
N GLU A 38 -7.14 -8.08 7.31
CA GLU A 38 -8.54 -7.68 7.18
C GLU A 38 -9.03 -6.87 8.39
N ASN A 39 -8.73 -7.33 9.60
CA ASN A 39 -9.07 -6.63 10.84
C ASN A 39 -8.39 -5.25 10.93
N SER A 40 -7.13 -5.16 10.49
CA SER A 40 -6.41 -3.90 10.39
C SER A 40 -7.09 -2.95 9.40
N ILE A 41 -7.47 -3.44 8.23
CA ILE A 41 -8.16 -2.65 7.19
C ILE A 41 -9.51 -2.16 7.66
N LYS A 42 -10.28 -2.99 8.40
CA LYS A 42 -11.55 -2.57 8.99
C LYS A 42 -11.36 -1.38 9.94
N THR A 43 -10.33 -1.44 10.77
CA THR A 43 -9.99 -0.36 11.72
C THR A 43 -9.57 0.91 10.99
N ILE A 44 -8.72 0.79 9.97
CA ILE A 44 -8.24 1.93 9.16
C ILE A 44 -9.40 2.60 8.41
N LYS A 45 -10.28 1.80 7.77
CA LYS A 45 -11.47 2.34 7.09
C LYS A 45 -12.41 3.06 8.05
N ASN A 46 -12.58 2.56 9.27
CA ASN A 46 -13.37 3.23 10.31
C ASN A 46 -12.74 4.56 10.79
N LYS A 47 -11.40 4.68 10.76
CA LYS A 47 -10.74 5.97 11.00
C LYS A 47 -11.03 6.96 9.88
N ILE A 48 -10.86 6.53 8.63
CA ILE A 48 -11.13 7.38 7.45
C ILE A 48 -12.59 7.84 7.42
N SER A 49 -13.56 6.95 7.70
CA SER A 49 -14.98 7.32 7.72
C SER A 49 -15.33 8.37 8.79
N LYS A 50 -14.54 8.40 9.87
CA LYS A 50 -14.61 9.42 10.93
C LYS A 50 -13.77 10.67 10.63
N LYS A 51 -13.32 10.83 9.38
CA LYS A 51 -12.45 11.93 8.91
C LYS A 51 -11.11 12.02 9.67
N MET A 52 -10.65 10.91 10.27
CA MET A 52 -9.32 10.84 10.87
C MET A 52 -8.29 10.55 9.79
N ARG A 53 -7.14 11.22 9.88
CA ARG A 53 -5.99 11.02 8.99
C ARG A 53 -5.19 9.80 9.41
N ILE A 54 -4.82 8.96 8.44
CA ILE A 54 -4.08 7.71 8.68
C ILE A 54 -2.57 7.91 8.53
N ASN A 55 -1.78 7.14 9.27
CA ASN A 55 -0.32 7.23 9.23
C ASN A 55 0.28 6.41 8.06
N ILE A 56 1.60 6.45 7.91
CA ILE A 56 2.32 5.75 6.83
C ILE A 56 2.12 4.22 6.86
N ASN A 57 2.10 3.60 8.04
CA ASN A 57 1.91 2.14 8.16
C ASN A 57 0.49 1.73 7.77
N GLU A 58 -0.50 2.51 8.19
CA GLU A 58 -1.90 2.31 7.81
C GLU A 58 -2.11 2.51 6.31
N THR A 59 -1.44 3.50 5.73
CA THR A 59 -1.43 3.77 4.28
C THR A 59 -0.87 2.57 3.50
N LEU A 60 0.26 2.02 3.95
CA LEU A 60 0.85 0.82 3.34
C LEU A 60 -0.08 -0.39 3.44
N ASN A 61 -0.78 -0.57 4.56
CA ASN A 61 -1.75 -1.66 4.71
C ASN A 61 -2.88 -1.54 3.69
N ILE A 62 -3.40 -0.34 3.42
CA ILE A 62 -4.43 -0.13 2.38
C ILE A 62 -3.92 -0.57 1.00
N TYR A 63 -2.72 -0.15 0.62
CA TYR A 63 -2.11 -0.56 -0.66
C TYR A 63 -1.83 -2.06 -0.72
N LEU A 64 -1.31 -2.63 0.35
CA LEU A 64 -1.04 -4.06 0.47
C LEU A 64 -2.31 -4.88 0.27
N ASN A 65 -3.38 -4.55 1.02
CA ASN A 65 -4.67 -5.20 0.90
C ASN A 65 -5.27 -5.06 -0.50
N TYR A 66 -5.16 -3.87 -1.11
CA TYR A 66 -5.63 -3.69 -2.49
C TYR A 66 -4.89 -4.60 -3.47
N ILE A 67 -3.56 -4.62 -3.44
CA ILE A 67 -2.73 -5.46 -4.33
C ILE A 67 -3.09 -6.93 -4.17
N ILE A 68 -3.15 -7.43 -2.93
CA ILE A 68 -3.51 -8.82 -2.64
C ILE A 68 -4.87 -9.18 -3.24
N ASN A 69 -5.89 -8.34 -3.02
CA ASN A 69 -7.22 -8.57 -3.58
C ASN A 69 -7.21 -8.57 -5.11
N GLN A 70 -6.47 -7.66 -5.75
CA GLN A 70 -6.37 -7.64 -7.21
C GLN A 70 -5.63 -8.86 -7.79
N LEU A 71 -4.61 -9.36 -7.09
CA LEU A 71 -3.90 -10.58 -7.47
C LEU A 71 -4.80 -11.81 -7.41
N GLN A 72 -5.62 -11.92 -6.36
CA GLN A 72 -6.62 -12.99 -6.22
C GLN A 72 -7.68 -12.93 -7.34
N LEU A 73 -7.97 -11.73 -7.85
CA LEU A 73 -8.87 -11.51 -8.99
C LEU A 73 -8.17 -11.64 -10.36
N HIS A 74 -6.91 -12.10 -10.40
CA HIS A 74 -6.09 -12.27 -11.61
C HIS A 74 -6.00 -11.00 -12.50
N LYS A 75 -5.99 -9.83 -11.87
CA LYS A 75 -5.89 -8.54 -12.59
C LYS A 75 -4.49 -8.29 -13.12
N LYS A 76 -4.40 -7.64 -14.28
CA LYS A 76 -3.12 -7.27 -14.90
C LYS A 76 -2.44 -6.14 -14.13
N SER A 77 -1.12 -6.14 -14.07
CA SER A 77 -0.32 -5.17 -13.30
C SER A 77 -0.62 -3.72 -13.65
N ASN A 78 -0.85 -3.40 -14.92
CA ASN A 78 -1.18 -2.05 -15.37
C ASN A 78 -2.54 -1.57 -14.80
N GLU A 79 -3.53 -2.46 -14.70
CA GLU A 79 -4.82 -2.15 -14.09
C GLU A 79 -4.65 -1.87 -12.59
N ILE A 80 -3.83 -2.68 -11.90
CA ILE A 80 -3.53 -2.50 -10.48
C ILE A 80 -2.88 -1.14 -10.23
N ILE A 81 -1.85 -0.78 -10.99
CA ILE A 81 -1.11 0.48 -10.82
C ILE A 81 -2.04 1.69 -11.00
N SER A 82 -2.84 1.71 -12.08
CA SER A 82 -3.69 2.86 -12.44
C SER A 82 -4.78 3.17 -11.41
N ASN A 83 -5.23 2.16 -10.67
CA ASN A 83 -6.25 2.29 -9.64
C ASN A 83 -5.64 2.56 -8.27
N LEU A 84 -4.43 2.09 -8.02
CA LEU A 84 -3.78 2.24 -6.72
C LEU A 84 -3.48 3.70 -6.39
N SER A 85 -3.04 4.50 -7.38
CA SER A 85 -2.81 5.95 -7.21
C SER A 85 -4.08 6.78 -6.95
N LYS A 86 -5.26 6.15 -6.98
CA LYS A 86 -6.56 6.78 -6.73
C LYS A 86 -7.20 6.35 -5.42
N LEU A 87 -6.56 5.46 -4.66
CA LEU A 87 -7.14 4.86 -3.46
C LEU A 87 -7.24 5.83 -2.28
N LEU A 88 -6.28 6.76 -2.18
CA LEU A 88 -6.17 7.68 -1.06
C LEU A 88 -5.97 9.10 -1.57
N SER A 89 -6.72 10.03 -1.02
CA SER A 89 -6.53 11.46 -1.25
C SER A 89 -5.64 12.07 -0.16
N PRO A 90 -4.98 13.22 -0.43
CA PRO A 90 -4.06 13.85 0.52
C PRO A 90 -4.71 14.19 1.87
N ASP A 91 -6.00 14.51 1.89
CA ASP A 91 -6.74 14.83 3.11
C ASP A 91 -7.01 13.63 4.03
N GLN A 92 -6.88 12.40 3.51
CA GLN A 92 -7.10 11.15 4.25
C GLN A 92 -5.85 10.66 4.99
N VAL A 93 -4.67 11.20 4.69
CA VAL A 93 -3.39 10.80 5.29
C VAL A 93 -2.80 11.89 6.17
N MET A 94 -1.94 11.50 7.11
CA MET A 94 -1.22 12.47 7.95
C MET A 94 -0.24 13.31 7.11
N ILE A 95 0.05 14.52 7.59
CA ILE A 95 1.07 15.40 7.01
C ILE A 95 2.42 14.65 6.98
N GLY A 96 3.19 14.81 5.92
CA GLY A 96 4.47 14.11 5.73
C GLY A 96 4.35 12.72 5.09
N VAL A 97 3.14 12.13 5.04
CA VAL A 97 2.95 10.80 4.42
C VAL A 97 3.16 10.82 2.90
N PRO A 98 2.57 11.76 2.12
CA PRO A 98 2.83 11.84 0.68
C PRO A 98 4.33 11.98 0.34
N GLU A 99 5.05 12.79 1.10
CA GLU A 99 6.48 13.08 0.96
C GLU A 99 7.35 11.88 1.38
N SER A 100 6.87 11.09 2.35
CA SER A 100 7.54 9.85 2.76
C SER A 100 7.31 8.68 1.79
N LEU A 101 6.30 8.78 0.91
CA LEU A 101 5.85 7.71 0.01
C LEU A 101 6.03 8.05 -1.48
N ARG A 102 7.00 8.90 -1.83
CA ARG A 102 7.24 9.37 -3.20
C ARG A 102 7.44 8.25 -4.21
N LYS A 103 8.02 7.12 -3.82
CA LYS A 103 8.09 5.91 -4.64
C LYS A 103 7.97 4.67 -3.80
N ILE A 104 7.11 3.75 -4.24
CA ILE A 104 6.91 2.45 -3.60
C ILE A 104 7.13 1.35 -4.63
N ASN A 105 8.02 0.41 -4.30
CA ASN A 105 8.28 -0.78 -5.08
C ASN A 105 7.81 -2.02 -4.30
N PHE A 106 6.87 -2.77 -4.88
CA PHE A 106 6.40 -4.03 -4.37
C PHE A 106 7.02 -5.15 -5.21
N LYS A 107 7.84 -5.98 -4.58
CA LYS A 107 8.33 -7.24 -5.15
C LYS A 107 7.51 -8.37 -4.55
N ILE A 108 6.72 -9.03 -5.38
CA ILE A 108 5.71 -9.98 -4.98
C ILE A 108 6.07 -11.35 -5.54
N ILE A 109 6.05 -12.36 -4.69
CA ILE A 109 6.21 -13.77 -5.07
C ILE A 109 4.92 -14.47 -4.65
N ALA A 110 4.12 -14.86 -5.65
CA ALA A 110 2.90 -15.63 -5.46
C ALA A 110 3.16 -17.13 -5.77
N GLU A 111 2.17 -17.98 -5.49
CA GLU A 111 2.22 -19.42 -5.78
C GLU A 111 2.77 -19.76 -7.17
N LYS A 112 3.44 -20.91 -7.27
CA LYS A 112 4.21 -21.35 -8.46
C LYS A 112 5.37 -20.42 -8.83
N LYS A 113 5.87 -19.62 -7.87
CA LYS A 113 7.01 -18.69 -8.04
C LYS A 113 6.75 -17.60 -9.08
N GLN A 114 5.49 -17.24 -9.31
CA GLN A 114 5.17 -16.10 -10.16
C GLN A 114 5.71 -14.83 -9.49
N LYS A 115 6.67 -14.18 -10.16
CA LYS A 115 7.26 -12.93 -9.68
C LYS A 115 6.55 -11.76 -10.34
N LEU A 116 6.09 -10.82 -9.52
CA LEU A 116 5.52 -9.58 -9.98
C LEU A 116 6.23 -8.41 -9.30
N ASN A 117 6.58 -7.39 -10.09
CA ASN A 117 7.08 -6.12 -9.59
C ASN A 117 6.07 -5.02 -9.92
N ILE A 118 5.55 -4.36 -8.89
CA ILE A 118 4.69 -3.18 -9.04
C ILE A 118 5.47 -1.99 -8.52
N THR A 119 5.60 -0.94 -9.34
CA THR A 119 6.20 0.33 -8.91
C THR A 119 5.20 1.44 -9.07
N ILE A 120 5.12 2.30 -8.05
CA ILE A 120 4.17 3.40 -8.00
C ILE A 120 4.95 4.62 -7.55
N THR A 121 4.85 5.68 -8.32
CA THR A 121 5.47 6.97 -8.06
C THR A 121 4.39 7.97 -7.71
N GLU A 122 4.65 8.76 -6.67
CA GLU A 122 3.76 9.80 -6.15
C GLU A 122 2.32 9.31 -6.00
N PRO A 123 2.09 8.20 -5.26
CA PRO A 123 0.77 7.56 -5.17
C PRO A 123 -0.27 8.45 -4.49
N ILE A 124 0.17 9.48 -3.77
CA ILE A 124 -0.66 10.51 -3.15
C ILE A 124 -0.03 11.85 -3.56
N SER A 125 -0.85 12.75 -4.10
CA SER A 125 -0.39 14.09 -4.46
C SER A 125 0.16 14.80 -3.23
N THR A 126 1.40 15.29 -3.30
CA THR A 126 1.91 16.27 -2.35
C THR A 126 1.16 17.57 -2.61
N THR A 127 0.31 18.02 -1.68
CA THR A 127 -0.14 19.41 -1.71
C THR A 127 1.10 20.28 -1.62
N SER A 128 1.34 21.16 -2.60
CA SER A 128 2.40 22.16 -2.51
C SER A 128 2.25 22.86 -1.16
N TYR A 129 3.23 22.72 -0.27
CA TYR A 129 3.24 23.54 0.95
C TYR A 129 3.30 24.99 0.49
N ILE A 130 2.16 25.68 0.51
CA ILE A 130 2.16 27.14 0.40
C ILE A 130 2.73 27.59 1.74
N LEU A 131 4.04 27.83 1.77
CA LEU A 131 4.65 28.65 2.81
C LEU A 131 3.96 30.01 2.68
N SER A 132 3.00 30.29 3.57
CA SER A 132 2.48 31.64 3.70
C SER A 132 3.62 32.50 4.25
N PRO A 133 3.90 33.67 3.64
CA PRO A 133 4.98 34.55 4.07
C PRO A 133 4.82 35.05 5.51
#